data_AF-A0A0G9HAG4-F1
#
_entry.id   AF-A0A0G9HAG4-F1
#
_cell.length_a   1.000
_cell.length_b   1.000
_cell.length_c   1.000
_cell.angle_alpha   90.00
_cell.angle_beta   90.00
_cell.angle_gamma   90.00
#
_symmetry.space_group_name_H-M   'P 1'
#
loop_
_entity.id
_entity.type
_entity.pdbx_description
1 polymer ?
#
loop_
_entity_poly.entity_id
_entity_poly.type
_entity_poly.pdbx_seq_one_letter_code
_entity_poly.pdbx_strand_id
1 'polypeptide(L)'
;MASSSAQLFIPYSESTQGPWIVRRASLPLGRYASQSMAIAAAEALAPGLSDNLGRPVEIHVQQSDGTWEEHTYVVAGLVAGSPIPSVGINRHA
;
A
#
# COMPACT_ATOMS: atom_id res chain seq x y z
N MET A 1 4.55 -12.83 -15.23
CA MET A 1 4.12 -13.24 -13.88
C MET A 1 3.28 -12.11 -13.31
N ALA A 2 1.95 -12.24 -13.32
CA ALA A 2 1.08 -11.24 -12.69
C ALA A 2 1.04 -11.54 -11.19
N SER A 3 1.48 -10.59 -10.36
CA SER A 3 1.50 -10.74 -8.91
C SER A 3 0.09 -11.09 -8.42
N SER A 4 -0.05 -12.19 -7.68
CA SER A 4 -1.34 -12.73 -7.22
C SER A 4 -1.87 -12.00 -5.98
N SER A 5 -1.51 -10.74 -5.78
CA SER A 5 -1.87 -9.90 -4.63
C SER A 5 -2.74 -8.72 -5.07
N ALA A 6 -3.63 -8.28 -4.18
CA ALA A 6 -4.38 -7.04 -4.38
C ALA A 6 -3.57 -5.86 -3.85
N GLN A 7 -3.43 -4.79 -4.63
CA GLN A 7 -2.52 -3.69 -4.29
C GLN A 7 -3.29 -2.42 -3.91
N LEU A 8 -2.99 -1.90 -2.72
CA LEU A 8 -3.39 -0.58 -2.25
C LEU A 8 -2.22 0.37 -2.40
N PHE A 9 -2.46 1.56 -2.92
CA PHE A 9 -1.45 2.60 -3.11
C PHE A 9 -1.83 3.85 -2.33
N ILE A 10 -0.84 4.42 -1.64
CA ILE A 10 -0.92 5.68 -0.93
C ILE A 10 0.15 6.60 -1.54
N PRO A 11 -0.15 7.35 -2.62
CA PRO A 11 0.80 8.29 -3.19
C PRO A 11 1.12 9.41 -2.19
N TYR A 12 2.34 9.91 -2.31
CA TYR A 12 2.85 10.96 -1.44
C TYR A 12 2.05 12.24 -1.70
N SER A 13 1.58 12.86 -0.63
CA SER A 13 0.95 14.16 -0.67
C SER A 13 1.78 15.12 0.18
N GLU A 14 2.53 16.00 -0.48
CA GLU A 14 3.28 17.08 0.17
C GLU A 14 2.36 18.18 0.72
N SER A 15 1.11 18.18 0.26
CA SER A 15 0.19 19.25 0.58
C SER A 15 -0.34 19.11 2.00
N THR A 16 -0.01 20.09 2.85
CA THR A 16 -0.77 20.39 4.07
C THR A 16 -2.25 20.71 3.80
N GLN A 17 -2.65 20.82 2.53
CA GLN A 17 -3.99 21.19 2.07
C GLN A 17 -4.69 20.11 1.23
N GLY A 18 -4.04 18.98 0.95
CA GLY A 18 -4.51 17.96 0.01
C GLY A 18 -4.66 16.60 0.68
N PRO A 19 -5.77 15.88 0.46
CA PRO A 19 -6.01 14.63 1.17
C PRO A 19 -5.03 13.56 0.71
N TRP A 20 -4.47 12.83 1.66
CA TRP A 20 -3.82 11.55 1.41
C TRP A 20 -4.86 10.57 0.87
N ILE A 21 -4.62 9.98 -0.30
CA ILE A 21 -5.60 9.14 -0.97
C ILE A 21 -5.16 7.68 -0.85
N VAL A 22 -6.02 6.83 -0.32
CA VAL A 22 -5.85 5.37 -0.50
C VAL A 22 -6.53 5.02 -1.81
N ARG A 23 -5.83 4.38 -2.75
CA ARG A 23 -6.39 3.94 -4.02
C ARG A 23 -6.07 2.48 -4.30
N ARG A 24 -6.92 1.83 -5.08
CA ARG A 24 -6.68 0.49 -5.65
C ARG A 24 -6.67 0.63 -7.16
N ALA A 25 -5.54 0.34 -7.80
CA ALA A 25 -5.30 0.71 -9.20
C ALA A 25 -5.64 2.20 -9.45
N SER A 26 -6.62 2.50 -10.32
CA SER A 26 -7.06 3.87 -10.63
C SER A 26 -8.24 4.36 -9.78
N LEU A 27 -8.74 3.57 -8.83
CA LEU A 27 -9.93 3.88 -8.04
C LEU A 27 -9.57 4.45 -6.66
N PRO A 28 -9.92 5.71 -6.33
CA PRO A 28 -9.76 6.26 -4.99
C PRO A 28 -10.78 5.60 -4.04
N LEU A 29 -10.29 5.02 -2.95
CA LEU A 29 -11.09 4.37 -1.91
C LEU A 29 -11.40 5.31 -0.74
N GLY A 30 -10.50 6.26 -0.46
CA GLY A 30 -10.68 7.19 0.66
C GLY A 30 -9.71 8.36 0.59
N ARG A 31 -10.05 9.42 1.34
CA ARG A 31 -9.31 10.67 1.47
C ARG A 31 -9.07 10.93 2.95
N TYR A 32 -7.82 11.18 3.33
CA TYR A 32 -7.37 11.26 4.71
C TYR A 32 -6.55 12.51 4.96
N ALA A 33 -6.57 13.01 6.19
CA ALA A 33 -5.87 14.24 6.57
C ALA A 33 -4.35 14.07 6.71
N SER A 34 -3.88 12.82 6.93
CA SER A 34 -2.45 12.51 7.10
C SER A 34 -2.09 11.17 6.48
N GLN A 35 -0.78 10.97 6.25
CA GLN A 35 -0.21 9.70 5.81
C GLN A 35 -0.56 8.57 6.78
N SER A 36 -0.39 8.80 8.09
CA SER A 36 -0.71 7.83 9.14
C SER A 36 -2.17 7.40 9.12
N MET A 37 -3.12 8.32 8.89
CA MET A 37 -4.53 7.98 8.75
C MET A 37 -4.81 7.18 7.48
N ALA A 38 -4.14 7.50 6.37
CA ALA A 38 -4.27 6.74 5.13
C ALA A 38 -3.75 5.32 5.28
N ILE A 39 -2.60 5.14 5.96
CA ILE A 39 -2.03 3.81 6.25
C ILE A 39 -2.98 3.01 7.14
N ALA A 40 -3.41 3.56 8.27
CA ALA A 40 -4.33 2.87 9.18
C ALA A 40 -5.65 2.47 8.49
N ALA A 41 -6.16 3.30 7.58
CA ALA A 41 -7.35 2.97 6.81
C ALA A 41 -7.09 1.90 5.74
N ALA A 42 -5.93 1.90 5.09
CA ALA A 42 -5.53 0.85 4.17
C ALA A 42 -5.38 -0.50 4.90
N GLU A 43 -4.79 -0.50 6.09
CA GLU A 43 -4.68 -1.68 6.97
C GLU A 43 -6.06 -2.17 7.42
N ALA A 44 -7.00 -1.28 7.75
CA ALA A 44 -8.36 -1.66 8.10
C ALA A 44 -9.13 -2.27 6.90
N LEU A 45 -8.84 -1.84 5.67
CA LEU A 45 -9.43 -2.36 4.44
C LEU A 45 -8.81 -3.70 4.00
N ALA A 46 -7.54 -3.94 4.36
CA ALA A 46 -6.79 -5.11 3.89
C ALA A 46 -7.44 -6.46 4.25
N PRO A 47 -7.95 -6.72 5.47
CA PRO A 47 -8.63 -7.97 5.78
C PRO A 47 -9.88 -8.21 4.94
N GLY A 48 -10.74 -7.19 4.80
CA GLY A 48 -11.97 -7.30 4.00
C GLY A 48 -11.69 -7.49 2.52
N LEU A 49 -10.64 -6.85 1.99
CA LEU A 49 -10.17 -7.06 0.61
C LEU A 49 -9.55 -8.43 0.41
N SER A 50 -8.78 -8.92 1.39
CA SER A 50 -8.15 -10.23 1.32
C SER A 50 -9.18 -11.35 1.31
N ASP A 51 -10.17 -11.28 2.20
CA ASP A 51 -11.30 -12.21 2.28
C ASP A 51 -12.13 -12.17 0.98
N ASN A 52 -12.52 -10.98 0.52
CA ASN A 52 -13.33 -10.82 -0.69
C ASN A 52 -12.63 -11.31 -1.97
N LEU A 53 -11.31 -11.11 -2.07
CA LEU A 53 -10.53 -11.44 -3.26
C LEU A 53 -9.83 -12.80 -3.18
N GLY A 54 -9.90 -13.47 -2.02
CA GLY A 54 -9.23 -14.75 -1.72
C GLY A 54 -7.71 -14.72 -1.87
N ARG A 55 -7.07 -13.56 -1.64
CA ARG A 55 -5.64 -13.35 -1.94
C ARG A 55 -5.00 -12.33 -1.00
N PRO A 56 -3.67 -12.32 -0.80
CA PRO A 56 -2.99 -11.36 0.07
C PRO A 56 -3.11 -9.92 -0.47
N VAL A 57 -3.01 -8.94 0.43
CA VAL A 57 -3.08 -7.51 0.10
C VAL A 57 -1.73 -6.85 0.40
N GLU A 58 -1.20 -6.13 -0.58
CA GLU A 58 0.01 -5.32 -0.44
C GLU A 58 -0.38 -3.85 -0.32
N ILE A 59 0.21 -3.14 0.64
CA ILE A 59 0.02 -1.70 0.82
C ILE A 59 1.33 -1.02 0.39
N HIS A 60 1.27 -0.18 -0.63
CA HIS A 60 2.41 0.55 -1.16
C HIS A 60 2.27 2.02 -0.76
N VAL A 61 3.22 2.52 0.02
CA VAL A 61 3.23 3.91 0.50
C VAL A 61 4.37 4.64 -0.21
N GLN A 62 4.06 5.74 -0.88
CA GLN A 62 5.11 6.55 -1.48
C GLN A 62 5.69 7.51 -0.44
N GLN A 63 7.02 7.54 -0.37
CA GLN A 63 7.80 8.43 0.47
C GLN A 63 8.04 9.78 -0.23
N SER A 64 8.49 10.77 0.53
CA SER A 64 8.74 12.14 0.03
C SER A 64 9.83 12.23 -1.02
N ASP A 65 10.75 11.27 -1.06
CA ASP A 65 11.80 11.15 -2.08
C ASP A 65 11.30 10.51 -3.39
N GLY A 66 10.01 10.16 -3.45
CA GLY A 66 9.35 9.53 -4.59
C GLY A 66 9.49 8.01 -4.61
N THR A 67 10.20 7.40 -3.67
CA THR A 67 10.32 5.95 -3.54
C THR A 67 9.02 5.33 -3.03
N TRP A 68 8.76 4.07 -3.38
CA TRP A 68 7.62 3.32 -2.87
C TRP A 68 8.11 2.31 -1.85
N GLU A 69 7.52 2.37 -0.66
CA GLU A 69 7.76 1.43 0.42
C GLU A 69 6.61 0.42 0.50
N GLU A 70 6.95 -0.85 0.36
CA GLU A 70 6.01 -1.95 0.45
C GLU A 70 5.77 -2.31 1.91
N HIS A 71 4.56 -2.03 2.38
CA HIS A 71 3.98 -2.58 3.60
C HIS A 71 3.16 -3.81 3.21
N THR A 72 3.81 -4.97 3.17
CA THR A 72 3.10 -6.23 2.91
C THR A 72 2.24 -6.59 4.12
N TYR A 73 0.91 -6.56 3.94
CA TYR A 73 -0.05 -6.90 4.99
C TYR A 73 -0.56 -8.33 4.76
N VAL A 74 0.10 -9.29 5.40
CA VAL A 74 -0.35 -10.69 5.42
C VAL A 74 -1.31 -10.85 6.60
N VAL A 75 -2.62 -10.86 6.36
CA VAL A 75 -3.56 -11.34 7.39
C VAL A 75 -3.37 -12.85 7.52
N ALA A 76 -2.93 -13.27 8.71
CA ALA A 76 -2.70 -14.64 9.11
C ALA A 76 -3.86 -15.58 8.68
N GLY A 77 -3.60 -16.80 8.23
CA GLY A 77 -2.64 -17.73 8.79
C GLY A 77 -1.19 -17.64 8.31
N LEU A 78 -0.32 -17.33 9.27
CA LEU A 78 1.11 -17.66 9.32
C LEU A 78 2.13 -16.58 8.85
N VAL A 79 2.96 -16.22 9.83
CA VAL A 79 4.27 -15.54 9.80
C VAL A 79 4.25 -14.01 9.73
N ALA A 80 4.22 -13.43 10.94
CA ALA A 80 5.04 -12.28 11.28
C ALA A 80 6.53 -12.60 11.03
N GLY A 81 7.22 -11.80 10.21
CA GLY A 81 8.65 -12.00 10.00
C GLY A 81 9.30 -11.08 8.98
N SER A 82 9.49 -9.81 9.36
CA SER A 82 10.56 -8.89 8.89
C SER A 82 10.66 -8.50 7.40
N PRO A 83 11.24 -7.31 7.11
CA PRO A 83 11.13 -6.64 5.83
C PRO A 83 12.07 -7.24 4.80
N ILE A 84 11.56 -7.49 3.60
CA ILE A 84 12.38 -7.73 2.41
C ILE A 84 12.66 -6.34 1.81
N PRO A 85 13.90 -5.82 1.84
CA PRO A 85 14.22 -4.61 1.08
C PRO A 85 14.27 -5.00 -0.40
N SER A 86 13.15 -4.88 -1.11
CA SER A 86 13.13 -5.04 -2.55
C SER A 86 13.59 -3.74 -3.22
N VAL A 87 14.89 -3.47 -3.11
CA VAL A 87 15.58 -2.46 -3.93
C VAL A 87 15.64 -3.00 -5.37
N GLY A 88 14.53 -2.80 -6.08
CA GLY A 88 14.44 -2.98 -7.52
C GLY A 88 15.01 -1.75 -8.23
N ILE A 89 16.32 -1.76 -8.46
CA ILE A 89 17.04 -0.77 -9.26
C ILE A 89 16.54 -0.88 -10.72
N ASN A 90 15.66 0.03 -11.13
CA ASN A 90 15.40 0.28 -12.54
C ASN A 90 16.45 1.25 -13.09
N ARG A 91 17.55 0.72 -13.64
CA ARG A 91 18.43 1.49 -14.55
C ARG A 91 18.09 1.13 -15.99
N HIS A 92 17.37 2.03 -16.65
CA HIS A 92 17.31 2.10 -18.10
C HIS A 92 18.63 2.67 -18.62
N ALA A 93 19.31 1.91 -19.49
CA ALA A 93 20.16 2.40 -20.59
C ALA A 93 20.30 1.28 -21.62
#